data_AF-A0A3C1DC76-F1
#
_entry.id   AF-A0A3C1DC76-F1
#
_cell.length_a   1.000
_cell.length_b   1.000
_cell.length_c   1.000
_cell.angle_alpha   90.00
_cell.angle_beta   90.00
_cell.angle_gamma   90.00
#
_symmetry.space_group_name_H-M   'P 1'
#
loop_
_entity.id
_entity.type
_entity.pdbx_description
1 polymer ?
#
loop_
_entity_poly.entity_id
_entity_poly.type
_entity_poly.pdbx_seq_one_letter_code
_entity_poly.pdbx_strand_id
1 'polypeptide(L)'
;MAIKGLESHYHDNWTAYHALTEAQCEVVIEKAFEILEDIGIKSNPHVCDHFKTIGTVEGDIVKLPREVVIEAIKSTPSHLDIYNRKGEKVIDL
;
A
#
# COMPACT_ATOMS: atom_id res chain seq x y z
N MET A 1 -1.27 -12.65 13.39
CA MET A 1 -0.67 -13.65 12.47
C MET A 1 -0.46 -12.94 11.16
N ALA A 2 0.78 -12.64 10.76
CA ALA A 2 1.03 -11.83 9.57
C ALA A 2 0.25 -12.30 8.32
N ILE A 3 -0.39 -11.37 7.62
CA ILE A 3 -1.04 -11.62 6.32
C ILE A 3 -0.02 -12.28 5.40
N LYS A 4 -0.44 -13.33 4.69
CA LYS A 4 0.47 -14.09 3.82
C LYS A 4 1.14 -13.15 2.82
N GLY A 5 2.46 -13.00 2.96
CA GLY A 5 3.26 -12.16 2.09
C GLY A 5 3.46 -10.73 2.57
N LEU A 6 2.96 -10.31 3.73
CA LEU A 6 3.31 -9.03 4.36
C LEU A 6 4.02 -9.29 5.69
N GLU A 7 5.05 -8.51 5.96
CA GLU A 7 5.72 -8.50 7.26
C GLU A 7 4.91 -7.63 8.24
N SER A 8 4.69 -8.13 9.45
CA SER A 8 4.03 -7.34 10.50
C SER A 8 5.08 -6.60 11.31
N HIS A 9 4.94 -5.28 11.36
CA HIS A 9 5.73 -4.40 12.23
C HIS A 9 4.91 -3.89 13.43
N TYR A 10 3.80 -4.57 13.78
CA TYR A 10 2.89 -4.11 14.83
C TYR A 10 3.59 -3.97 16.19
N HIS A 11 4.42 -4.95 16.55
CA HIS A 11 5.15 -4.94 17.83
C HIS A 11 6.40 -4.04 17.81
N ASP A 12 7.01 -3.84 16.64
CA ASP A 12 8.19 -2.97 16.49
C ASP A 12 7.82 -1.49 16.71
N ASN A 13 6.59 -1.13 16.38
CA ASN A 13 6.06 0.22 16.49
C ASN A 13 5.36 0.50 17.82
N TRP A 14 5.60 -0.32 18.86
CA TRP A 14 4.95 -0.21 20.17
C TRP A 14 5.45 0.97 21.02
N THR A 15 5.57 2.15 20.42
CA THR A 15 5.96 3.40 21.06
C THR A 15 4.79 4.37 21.23
N ALA A 16 3.62 4.08 20.62
CA ALA A 16 2.42 4.92 20.66
C ALA A 16 1.14 4.15 21.05
N TYR A 17 0.11 4.88 21.46
CA TYR A 17 -1.24 4.32 21.66
C TYR A 17 -1.76 3.71 20.34
N HIS A 18 -2.19 2.45 20.39
CA HIS A 18 -2.78 1.76 19.26
C HIS A 18 -4.29 1.63 19.45
N ALA A 19 -5.07 2.23 18.55
CA ALA A 19 -6.53 2.13 18.57
C ALA A 19 -7.05 0.74 18.16
N LEU A 20 -6.23 -0.03 17.43
CA LEU A 20 -6.57 -1.35 16.90
C LEU A 20 -5.52 -2.37 17.34
N THR A 21 -5.97 -3.59 17.62
CA THR A 21 -5.12 -4.78 17.80
C THR A 21 -4.53 -5.23 16.46
N GLU A 22 -3.45 -6.02 16.49
CA GLU A 22 -2.84 -6.59 15.27
C GLU A 22 -3.88 -7.35 14.42
N ALA A 23 -4.71 -8.19 15.06
CA ALA A 23 -5.77 -8.92 14.37
C ALA A 23 -6.83 -8.00 13.73
N GLN A 24 -7.13 -6.85 14.34
CA GLN A 24 -8.04 -5.86 13.74
C GLN A 24 -7.40 -5.16 12.54
N CYS A 25 -6.10 -4.85 12.60
CA CYS A 25 -5.37 -4.33 11.45
C CYS A 25 -5.40 -5.33 10.29
N GLU A 26 -5.21 -6.63 10.57
CA GLU A 26 -5.28 -7.68 9.56
C GLU A 26 -6.65 -7.71 8.86
N VAL A 27 -7.75 -7.62 9.62
CA VAL A 27 -9.11 -7.55 9.05
C VAL A 27 -9.26 -6.33 8.13
N VAL A 28 -8.76 -5.17 8.54
CA VAL A 28 -8.83 -3.94 7.72
C VAL A 28 -8.04 -4.12 6.42
N ILE A 29 -6.84 -4.66 6.49
CA ILE A 29 -5.98 -4.87 5.31
C ILE A 29 -6.62 -5.88 4.36
N GLU A 30 -7.18 -6.99 4.86
CA GLU A 30 -7.90 -7.98 4.04
C GLU A 30 -9.10 -7.36 3.32
N LYS A 31 -9.89 -6.53 4.02
CA LYS A 31 -11.00 -5.81 3.38
C LYS A 31 -10.55 -4.76 2.38
N ALA A 32 -9.41 -4.12 2.61
CA ALA A 32 -8.82 -3.21 1.63
C ALA A 32 -8.42 -3.95 0.35
N PHE A 33 -7.83 -5.16 0.46
CA PHE A 33 -7.53 -5.98 -0.71
C PHE A 33 -8.79 -6.37 -1.48
N GLU A 34 -9.83 -6.85 -0.80
CA GLU A 34 -11.12 -7.18 -1.45
C GLU A 34 -11.67 -5.97 -2.23
N ILE A 35 -11.61 -4.76 -1.67
CA ILE A 35 -12.04 -3.54 -2.36
C ILE A 35 -11.19 -3.30 -3.62
N LEU A 36 -9.87 -3.40 -3.52
CA LEU A 36 -8.97 -3.15 -4.65
C LEU A 36 -9.13 -4.20 -5.77
N GLU A 37 -9.42 -5.45 -5.41
CA GLU A 37 -9.60 -6.57 -6.34
C GLU A 37 -10.97 -6.54 -7.02
N ASP A 38 -12.05 -6.37 -6.25
CA ASP A 38 -13.41 -6.56 -6.77
C ASP A 38 -14.07 -5.26 -7.24
N ILE A 39 -13.84 -4.17 -6.51
CA ILE A 39 -14.47 -2.85 -6.76
C ILE A 39 -13.55 -1.98 -7.61
N GLY A 40 -12.27 -1.89 -7.24
CA GLY A 40 -11.27 -1.09 -7.93
C GLY A 40 -11.34 0.40 -7.65
N ILE A 41 -10.55 1.18 -8.39
CA ILE A 41 -10.36 2.62 -8.24
C ILE A 41 -10.65 3.33 -9.57
N LYS A 42 -11.56 4.31 -9.53
CA LYS A 42 -11.80 5.20 -10.67
C LYS A 42 -10.56 6.08 -10.93
N SER A 43 -10.04 6.01 -12.15
CA SER A 43 -8.74 6.56 -12.51
C SER A 43 -8.80 7.35 -13.82
N ASN A 44 -7.78 8.18 -14.06
CA ASN A 44 -7.65 8.89 -15.33
C ASN A 44 -7.10 7.95 -16.43
N PRO A 45 -7.21 8.34 -17.73
CA PRO A 45 -6.78 7.47 -18.83
C PRO A 45 -5.32 7.05 -18.78
N HIS A 46 -4.41 7.92 -18.32
CA HIS A 46 -2.99 7.60 -18.23
C HIS A 46 -2.71 6.49 -17.21
N VAL A 47 -3.39 6.53 -16.07
CA VAL A 47 -3.31 5.48 -15.04
C VAL A 47 -3.91 4.19 -15.58
N CYS A 48 -5.08 4.25 -16.22
CA CYS A 48 -5.68 3.08 -16.86
C CYS A 48 -4.72 2.44 -17.87
N ASP A 49 -4.07 3.23 -18.72
CA ASP A 49 -3.10 2.73 -19.70
C ASP A 49 -1.90 2.04 -19.04
N HIS A 50 -1.38 2.61 -17.95
CA HIS A 50 -0.27 2.03 -17.20
C HIS A 50 -0.64 0.68 -16.57
N PHE A 51 -1.86 0.53 -16.06
CA PHE A 51 -2.30 -0.67 -15.36
C PHE A 51 -2.88 -1.77 -16.27
N LYS A 52 -3.02 -1.55 -17.58
CA LYS A 52 -3.48 -2.57 -18.53
C LYS A 52 -2.63 -3.85 -18.56
N THR A 53 -1.35 -3.75 -18.23
CA THR A 53 -0.41 -4.88 -18.27
C THR A 53 -0.28 -5.62 -16.95
N ILE A 54 -0.77 -5.03 -15.85
CA ILE A 54 -0.53 -5.50 -14.48
C ILE A 54 -1.85 -5.85 -13.76
N GLY A 55 -2.93 -5.15 -14.07
CA GLY A 55 -4.24 -5.32 -13.46
C GLY A 55 -5.37 -5.43 -14.48
N THR A 56 -6.61 -5.36 -13.98
CA THR A 56 -7.81 -5.38 -14.83
C THR A 56 -8.34 -3.96 -14.95
N VAL A 57 -8.60 -3.51 -16.18
CA VAL A 57 -9.15 -2.18 -16.45
C VAL A 57 -10.52 -2.32 -17.11
N GLU A 58 -11.56 -1.85 -16.43
CA GLU A 58 -12.95 -1.86 -16.87
C GLU A 58 -13.42 -0.41 -17.08
N GLY A 59 -13.31 0.09 -18.31
CA GLY A 59 -13.59 1.49 -18.60
C GLY A 59 -12.58 2.42 -17.93
N ASP A 60 -13.04 3.19 -16.94
CA ASP A 60 -12.23 4.09 -16.12
C ASP A 60 -11.94 3.54 -14.72
N ILE A 61 -12.27 2.28 -14.46
CA ILE A 61 -12.01 1.59 -13.18
C ILE A 61 -10.80 0.66 -13.32
N VAL A 62 -9.84 0.79 -12.41
CA VAL A 62 -8.67 -0.07 -12.30
C VAL A 62 -8.83 -0.99 -11.09
N LYS A 63 -8.81 -2.30 -11.32
CA LYS A 63 -8.79 -3.35 -10.29
C LYS A 63 -7.40 -3.94 -10.17
N LEU A 64 -6.92 -4.08 -8.94
CA LEU A 64 -5.55 -4.47 -8.63
C LEU A 64 -5.55 -5.82 -7.90
N PRO A 65 -4.93 -6.86 -8.46
CA PRO A 65 -4.71 -8.11 -7.74
C PRO A 65 -3.88 -7.87 -6.47
N ARG A 66 -4.21 -8.59 -5.40
CA ARG A 66 -3.52 -8.50 -4.12
C ARG A 66 -2.01 -8.69 -4.25
N GLU A 67 -1.56 -9.61 -5.10
CA GLU A 67 -0.13 -9.90 -5.29
C GLU A 67 0.63 -8.66 -5.76
N VAL A 68 0.06 -7.91 -6.70
CA VAL A 68 0.64 -6.67 -7.24
C VAL A 68 0.78 -5.63 -6.13
N VAL A 69 -0.24 -5.49 -5.29
CA VAL A 69 -0.23 -4.52 -4.19
C VAL A 69 0.80 -4.93 -3.12
N ILE A 70 0.89 -6.21 -2.79
CA ILE A 70 1.90 -6.74 -1.86
C ILE A 70 3.31 -6.51 -2.39
N GLU A 71 3.56 -6.76 -3.67
CA GLU A 71 4.86 -6.49 -4.30
C GLU A 71 5.22 -5.00 -4.25
N ALA A 72 4.26 -4.12 -4.53
CA ALA A 72 4.45 -2.68 -4.43
C ALA A 72 4.81 -2.25 -2.99
N ILE A 73 4.10 -2.76 -1.98
CA ILE A 73 4.39 -2.48 -0.56
C ILE A 73 5.82 -2.95 -0.21
N LYS A 74 6.21 -4.15 -0.62
CA LYS A 74 7.56 -4.68 -0.36
C LYS A 74 8.68 -3.87 -1.03
N SER A 75 8.40 -3.31 -2.21
CA SER A 75 9.37 -2.50 -2.93
C SER A 75 9.56 -1.12 -2.32
N THR A 76 8.67 -0.70 -1.42
CA THR A 76 8.70 0.63 -0.80
C THR A 76 9.76 0.66 0.30
N PRO A 77 10.67 1.65 0.32
CA PRO A 77 11.63 1.79 1.40
C PRO A 77 10.92 2.12 2.72
N SER A 78 11.41 1.54 3.83
CA SER A 78 10.92 1.83 5.18
C SER A 78 11.41 3.17 5.74
N HIS A 79 12.30 3.86 5.03
CA HIS A 79 12.93 5.11 5.44
C HIS A 79 13.22 5.99 4.22
N LEU A 80 12.93 7.28 4.31
CA LEU A 80 13.22 8.27 3.28
C LEU A 80 13.81 9.55 3.88
N ASP A 81 15.06 9.84 3.52
CA ASP A 81 15.65 11.16 3.78
C ASP A 81 15.23 12.15 2.69
N ILE A 82 14.55 13.23 3.08
CA ILE A 82 14.18 14.31 2.15
C ILE A 82 15.17 15.46 2.27
N TYR A 83 15.71 15.88 1.13
CA TYR A 83 16.71 16.96 1.03
C TYR A 83 16.13 18.21 0.35
N ASN A 84 16.55 19.39 0.79
CA ASN A 84 16.23 20.64 0.11
C ASN A 84 17.16 20.87 -1.11
N ARG A 85 16.92 21.94 -1.87
CA ARG A 85 17.74 22.31 -3.04
C ARG A 85 19.21 22.62 -2.72
N LYS A 86 19.54 22.87 -1.45
CA LYS A 86 20.91 23.11 -0.98
C LYS A 86 21.62 21.82 -0.54
N GLY A 87 20.95 20.67 -0.61
CA GLY A 87 21.49 19.37 -0.20
C GLY A 87 21.41 19.11 1.32
N GLU A 88 20.64 19.90 2.06
CA GLU A 88 20.47 19.73 3.50
C GLU A 88 19.27 18.82 3.77
N LYS A 89 19.42 17.85 4.69
CA LYS A 89 18.32 16.99 5.15
C LYS A 89 17.30 17.84 5.89
N VAL A 90 16.04 17.81 5.44
CA VAL A 90 14.94 18.63 5.97
C VAL A 90 13.85 17.82 6.65
N ILE A 91 13.60 16.58 6.22
CA ILE A 91 12.60 15.70 6.81
C ILE A 91 13.16 14.28 6.86
N ASP A 92 12.81 13.60 7.94
CA ASP A 92 13.10 12.19 8.21
C ASP A 92 11.76 11.45 8.25
N LEU A 93 11.48 10.55 7.30
CA LEU A 93 10.20 9.84 7.14
C LEU A 93 10.39 8.32 7.15
#